data_AF-A0A0C2S2F6-F1
#
_entry.id   AF-A0A0C2S2F6-F1
#
_cell.length_a   1.000
_cell.length_b   1.000
_cell.length_c   1.000
_cell.angle_alpha   90.00
_cell.angle_beta   90.00
_cell.angle_gamma   90.00
#
_symmetry.space_group_name_H-M   'P 1'
#
loop_
_entity.id
_entity.type
_entity.pdbx_description
1 polymer ?
#
loop_
_entity_poly.entity_id
_entity_poly.type
_entity_poly.pdbx_seq_one_letter_code
_entity_poly.pdbx_strand_id
1 'polypeptide(L)'
;MSSNKSFRETLAFLIVRDNAHQNAFAKALETLGFDWANLFPVPNYDINKYPEYKKYVEMGFHNAQFNFRLDSIRIGEVFQGESPSRNKGELKVVDPPAGYPVPELP
;
A
#
# COMPACT_ATOMS: atom_id res chain seq x y z
N MET A 1 -0.34 -18.44 -12.15
CA MET A 1 -0.70 -19.66 -11.39
C MET A 1 -2.20 -19.75 -11.04
N SER A 2 -3.10 -18.87 -11.53
CA SER A 2 -4.56 -19.07 -11.50
C SER A 2 -5.25 -18.03 -12.40
N SER A 3 -6.41 -18.34 -12.98
CA SER A 3 -7.30 -17.39 -13.70
C SER A 3 -8.57 -17.06 -12.91
N ASN A 4 -8.72 -17.56 -11.68
CA ASN A 4 -9.85 -17.26 -10.82
C ASN A 4 -9.88 -15.76 -10.50
N LYS A 5 -11.02 -15.11 -10.79
CA LYS A 5 -11.17 -13.67 -10.66
C LYS A 5 -11.08 -13.19 -9.21
N SER A 6 -11.76 -13.87 -8.28
CA SER A 6 -11.71 -13.52 -6.86
C SER A 6 -10.29 -13.63 -6.30
N PHE A 7 -9.57 -14.70 -6.65
CA PHE A 7 -8.17 -14.88 -6.26
C PHE A 7 -7.28 -13.73 -6.78
N ARG A 8 -7.42 -13.36 -8.05
CA ARG A 8 -6.64 -12.28 -8.65
C ARG A 8 -6.96 -10.92 -8.04
N GLU A 9 -8.23 -10.65 -7.77
CA GLU A 9 -8.67 -9.40 -7.12
C GLU A 9 -8.10 -9.29 -5.70
N THR A 10 -8.12 -10.37 -4.92
CA THR A 10 -7.52 -10.41 -3.58
C THR A 10 -6.02 -10.16 -3.65
N LEU A 11 -5.29 -10.84 -4.53
CA LEU A 11 -3.86 -10.61 -4.70
C LEU A 11 -3.55 -9.18 -5.14
N ALA A 12 -4.34 -8.63 -6.06
CA ALA A 12 -4.17 -7.27 -6.54
C ALA A 12 -4.25 -6.24 -5.42
N PHE A 13 -5.26 -6.34 -4.58
CA PHE A 13 -5.39 -5.50 -3.39
C PHE A 13 -4.18 -5.69 -2.47
N LEU A 14 -3.86 -6.93 -2.10
CA LEU A 14 -2.80 -7.22 -1.13
C LEU A 14 -1.41 -6.79 -1.61
N ILE A 15 -1.09 -6.91 -2.91
CA ILE A 15 0.19 -6.47 -3.48
C ILE A 15 0.33 -4.93 -3.41
N VAL A 16 -0.74 -4.19 -3.73
CA VAL A 16 -0.72 -2.73 -3.61
C VAL A 16 -0.62 -2.29 -2.14
N ARG A 17 -1.26 -3.02 -1.23
CA ARG A 17 -1.11 -2.80 0.22
C ARG A 17 0.28 -3.14 0.73
N ASP A 18 0.90 -4.20 0.22
CA ASP A 18 2.27 -4.56 0.54
C ASP A 18 3.26 -3.46 0.11
N ASN A 19 3.07 -2.85 -1.06
CA ASN A 19 3.85 -1.68 -1.47
C ASN A 19 3.72 -0.50 -0.49
N ALA A 20 2.50 -0.23 0.00
CA ALA A 20 2.29 0.80 1.01
C ALA A 20 3.03 0.49 2.32
N HIS A 21 3.07 -0.78 2.74
CA HIS A 21 3.83 -1.20 3.93
C HIS A 21 5.35 -1.06 3.72
N GLN A 22 5.87 -1.43 2.54
CA GLN A 22 7.27 -1.20 2.19
C GLN A 22 7.61 0.29 2.30
N ASN A 23 6.75 1.17 1.79
CA ASN A 23 6.92 2.62 1.90
C ASN A 23 6.91 3.09 3.37
N ALA A 24 6.02 2.56 4.19
CA ALA A 24 5.94 2.91 5.61
C ALA A 24 7.21 2.53 6.38
N PHE A 25 7.73 1.33 6.16
CA PHE A 25 8.98 0.88 6.78
C PHE A 25 10.20 1.65 6.26
N ALA A 26 10.25 1.96 4.95
CA ALA A 26 11.30 2.79 4.38
C ALA A 26 11.31 4.20 5.01
N LYS A 27 10.15 4.86 5.17
CA LYS A 27 10.05 6.14 5.88
C LYS A 27 10.50 6.04 7.33
N ALA A 28 10.10 4.98 8.04
CA ALA A 28 10.54 4.78 9.43
C ALA A 28 12.07 4.67 9.51
N LEU A 29 12.70 3.89 8.64
CA LEU A 29 14.15 3.79 8.57
C LEU A 29 14.83 5.11 8.18
N GLU A 30 14.22 5.90 7.30
CA GLU A 30 14.69 7.24 6.94
C GLU A 30 14.72 8.18 8.15
N THR A 31 13.72 8.13 9.04
CA THR A 31 13.75 8.90 10.30
C THR A 31 14.87 8.49 11.25
N LEU A 32 15.43 7.29 11.08
CA LEU A 32 16.58 6.77 11.81
C LEU A 32 17.91 7.01 11.08
N GLY A 33 17.89 7.71 9.93
CA GLY A 33 19.07 8.05 9.13
C GLY A 33 19.45 7.02 8.06
N PHE A 34 18.61 6.04 7.77
CA PHE A 34 18.87 5.02 6.73
C PHE A 34 18.05 5.27 5.46
N ASP A 35 18.73 5.39 4.32
CA ASP A 35 18.07 5.50 3.01
C ASP A 35 17.85 4.13 2.36
N TRP A 36 16.74 3.48 2.74
CA TRP A 36 16.31 2.19 2.17
C TRP A 36 15.36 2.32 0.98
N ALA A 37 14.86 3.53 0.72
CA ALA A 37 13.90 3.82 -0.34
C ALA A 37 14.38 3.33 -1.72
N ASN A 38 15.69 3.50 -1.98
CA ASN A 38 16.32 3.15 -3.25
C ASN A 38 16.27 1.66 -3.62
N LEU A 39 16.04 0.76 -2.64
CA LEU A 39 15.96 -0.68 -2.88
C LEU A 39 14.58 -1.10 -3.40
N PHE A 40 13.53 -0.31 -3.14
CA PHE A 40 12.15 -0.71 -3.38
C PHE A 40 11.64 -0.32 -4.79
N PRO A 41 10.66 -1.09 -5.33
CA PRO A 41 10.06 -2.30 -4.75
C PRO A 41 10.96 -3.55 -4.86
N VAL A 42 10.76 -4.51 -3.95
CA VAL A 42 11.41 -5.84 -4.01
C VAL A 42 10.34 -6.94 -4.13
N PRO A 43 10.37 -7.79 -5.18
CA PRO A 43 11.23 -7.69 -6.38
C PRO A 43 10.97 -6.40 -7.17
N ASN A 44 11.84 -6.04 -8.11
CA ASN A 44 11.61 -4.87 -8.95
C ASN A 44 10.51 -5.18 -9.99
N TYR A 45 9.27 -4.76 -9.72
CA TYR A 45 8.13 -4.93 -10.60
C TYR A 45 7.33 -3.62 -10.75
N ASP A 46 6.67 -3.47 -11.89
CA ASP A 46 5.75 -2.36 -12.13
C ASP A 46 4.33 -2.72 -11.67
N ILE A 47 3.88 -2.08 -10.60
CA ILE A 47 2.52 -2.22 -10.05
C ILE A 47 1.44 -1.76 -11.03
N ASN A 48 1.77 -0.98 -12.07
CA ASN A 48 0.80 -0.51 -13.06
C ASN A 48 0.57 -1.48 -14.22
N LYS A 49 1.35 -2.56 -14.29
CA LYS A 49 1.36 -3.48 -15.43
C LYS A 49 0.04 -4.25 -15.61
N TYR A 50 -0.69 -4.51 -14.54
CA TYR A 50 -1.91 -5.31 -14.57
C TYR A 50 -3.15 -4.47 -14.22
N PRO A 51 -4.27 -4.62 -14.95
CA PRO A 51 -5.49 -3.85 -14.72
C PRO A 51 -6.03 -3.96 -13.29
N GLU A 52 -5.94 -5.15 -12.69
CA GLU A 52 -6.41 -5.41 -11.33
C GLU A 52 -5.64 -4.56 -10.30
N TYR A 53 -4.35 -4.29 -10.54
CA TYR A 53 -3.52 -3.47 -9.66
C TYR A 53 -3.77 -1.97 -9.89
N LYS A 54 -3.85 -1.58 -11.17
CA LYS A 54 -4.02 -0.19 -11.59
C LYS A 54 -5.21 0.47 -10.91
N LYS A 55 -6.34 -0.25 -10.79
CA LYS A 55 -7.51 0.19 -10.03
C LYS A 55 -7.15 0.72 -8.63
N TYR A 56 -6.37 -0.04 -7.85
CA TYR A 56 -5.99 0.34 -6.48
C TYR A 56 -4.90 1.41 -6.44
N VAL A 57 -4.02 1.43 -7.46
CA VAL A 57 -3.02 2.49 -7.61
C VAL A 57 -3.69 3.83 -7.89
N GLU A 58 -4.69 3.87 -8.77
CA GLU A 58 -5.50 5.06 -9.09
C GLU A 58 -6.32 5.54 -7.88
N MET A 59 -6.76 4.63 -7.01
CA MET A 59 -7.35 4.97 -5.70
C MET A 59 -6.32 5.54 -4.70
N GLY A 60 -5.02 5.55 -5.04
CA GLY A 60 -3.95 6.06 -4.18
C GLY A 60 -3.51 5.09 -3.08
N PHE A 61 -3.95 3.83 -3.10
CA PHE A 61 -3.76 2.92 -1.96
C PHE A 61 -2.28 2.59 -1.69
N HIS A 62 -1.41 2.61 -2.70
CA HIS A 62 0.03 2.42 -2.55
C HIS A 62 0.73 3.53 -1.72
N ASN A 63 0.13 4.73 -1.62
CA ASN A 63 0.63 5.85 -0.82
C ASN A 63 -0.23 6.12 0.43
N ALA A 64 -1.20 5.25 0.73
CA ALA A 64 -2.13 5.44 1.83
C ALA A 64 -1.82 4.46 2.97
N GLN A 65 -1.68 4.98 4.18
CA GLN A 65 -1.71 4.19 5.40
C GLN A 65 -3.14 4.21 5.97
N PHE A 66 -3.78 3.06 6.05
CA PHE A 66 -5.13 2.95 6.60
C PHE A 66 -5.09 3.01 8.13
N ASN A 67 -5.90 3.87 8.71
CA ASN A 67 -6.07 3.98 10.15
C ASN A 67 -7.17 3.03 10.65
N PHE A 68 -6.78 1.83 11.10
CA PHE A 68 -7.71 0.86 11.68
C PHE A 68 -7.96 1.06 13.18
N ARG A 69 -7.57 2.20 13.76
CA ARG A 69 -7.79 2.50 15.18
C ARG A 69 -8.89 3.52 15.37
N LEU A 70 -9.52 3.49 16.56
CA LEU A 70 -10.57 4.44 16.97
C LEU A 70 -10.02 5.67 17.73
N ASP A 71 -8.69 5.80 17.85
CA ASP A 71 -8.00 6.85 18.59
C ASP A 71 -6.98 7.63 17.72
N SER A 72 -6.47 8.74 18.26
CA SER A 72 -5.46 9.56 17.60
C SER A 72 -4.12 8.82 17.49
N ILE A 73 -3.55 8.74 16.29
CA ILE A 73 -2.29 8.03 16.04
C ILE A 73 -1.16 8.97 15.64
N ARG A 74 0.05 8.66 16.12
CA ARG A 74 1.29 9.38 15.79
C ARG A 74 1.95 8.91 14.49
N ILE A 75 1.33 7.98 13.76
CA ILE A 75 1.93 7.44 12.51
C ILE A 75 2.15 8.54 11.47
N GLY A 76 1.32 9.59 11.47
CA GLY A 76 1.50 10.74 10.59
C GLY A 76 2.79 11.53 10.84
N GLU A 77 3.44 11.36 12.00
CA GLU A 77 4.76 11.97 12.26
C GLU A 77 5.86 11.28 11.44
N VAL A 78 5.65 10.01 11.04
CA VAL A 78 6.60 9.21 10.26
C VAL A 78 6.14 9.06 8.80
N PHE A 79 4.88 8.70 8.60
CA PHE A 79 4.25 8.45 7.31
C PHE A 79 3.69 9.75 6.71
N GLN A 80 4.60 10.62 6.26
CA GLN A 80 4.29 11.92 5.67
C GLN A 80 5.29 12.30 4.58
N GLY A 81 4.91 13.25 3.73
CA GLY A 81 5.74 13.78 2.66
C GLY A 81 5.73 12.92 1.39
N GLU A 82 6.79 13.02 0.61
CA GLU A 82 6.94 12.25 -0.64
C GLU A 82 7.14 10.76 -0.34
N SER A 83 6.49 9.91 -1.13
CA SER A 83 6.62 8.47 -1.12
C SER A 83 8.07 8.09 -1.41
N PRO A 84 8.67 7.19 -0.61
CA PRO A 84 10.02 6.70 -0.85
C PRO A 84 10.09 5.80 -2.10
N SER A 85 8.94 5.37 -2.63
CA SER A 85 8.89 4.61 -3.88
C SER A 85 9.21 5.49 -5.10
N ARG A 86 9.69 4.86 -6.16
CA ARG A 86 9.98 5.53 -7.45
C ARG A 86 8.80 6.30 -8.05
N ASN A 87 7.57 5.93 -7.68
CA ASN A 87 6.34 6.52 -8.21
C ASN A 87 5.94 7.84 -7.54
N LYS A 88 6.84 8.47 -6.76
CA LYS A 88 6.77 9.89 -6.31
C LYS A 88 5.34 10.41 -6.15
N GLY A 89 4.74 10.11 -4.99
CA GLY A 89 3.41 10.59 -4.62
C GLY A 89 3.39 11.07 -3.18
N GLU A 90 2.30 11.68 -2.75
CA GLU A 90 2.18 12.17 -1.37
C GLU A 90 1.62 11.07 -0.46
N LEU A 91 2.32 10.79 0.65
CA LEU A 91 1.88 9.83 1.66
C LEU A 91 0.74 10.41 2.50
N LYS A 92 -0.30 9.60 2.74
CA LYS A 92 -1.49 10.02 3.49
C LYS A 92 -1.92 8.96 4.48
N VAL A 93 -2.32 9.40 5.67
CA VAL A 93 -3.06 8.56 6.62
C VAL A 93 -4.54 8.80 6.37
N VAL A 94 -5.30 7.74 6.10
CA VAL A 94 -6.72 7.82 5.71
C VAL A 94 -7.53 6.75 6.42
N ASP A 95 -8.85 6.93 6.49
CA ASP A 95 -9.75 5.88 6.96
C ASP A 95 -9.71 4.67 6.01
N PRO A 96 -9.86 3.44 6.53
CA PRO A 96 -9.90 2.25 5.70
C PRO A 96 -11.12 2.29 4.76
N PRO A 97 -11.02 1.71 3.55
CA PRO A 97 -12.15 1.63 2.65
C PRO A 97 -13.28 0.79 3.28
N ALA A 98 -14.52 1.07 2.87
CA ALA A 98 -15.65 0.23 3.24
C ALA A 98 -15.39 -1.23 2.85
N GLY A 99 -15.56 -2.13 3.81
CA GLY A 99 -15.44 -3.57 3.57
C GLY A 99 -16.60 -4.13 2.75
N TYR A 100 -16.50 -5.41 2.41
CA TYR A 100 -17.58 -6.18 1.78
C TYR A 100 -18.09 -7.24 2.76
N PRO A 101 -19.33 -7.74 2.58
CA PRO A 101 -19.82 -8.87 3.36
C PRO A 101 -18.87 -10.07 3.30
N VAL A 102 -18.72 -10.77 4.43
CA VAL A 102 -17.92 -12.00 4.50
C VAL A 102 -18.59 -13.05 3.61
N PRO A 103 -17.87 -13.70 2.68
CA PRO A 103 -18.46 -14.76 1.86
C PRO A 103 -18.91 -15.93 2.71
N GLU A 104 -20.15 -16.37 2.55
CA GLU A 104 -20.65 -17.62 3.10
C GLU A 104 -20.41 -18.75 2.09
N LEU A 105 -19.76 -19.83 2.54
CA LEU A 105 -19.61 -21.05 1.75
C LEU A 105 -20.81 -21.96 2.05
N PRO A 106 -21.33 -22.70 1.05
CA PRO A 106 -22.39 -23.68 1.26
C PRO A 106 -21.96 -24.84 2.18
#